data_AF-A0A349JPN4-F1
#
_entry.id   AF-A0A349JPN4-F1
#
_cell.length_a   1.000
_cell.length_b   1.000
_cell.length_c   1.000
_cell.angle_alpha   90.00
_cell.angle_beta   90.00
_cell.angle_gamma   90.00
#
_symmetry.space_group_name_H-M   'P 1'
#
loop_
_entity.id
_entity.type
_entity.pdbx_description
1 polymer ?
#
loop_
_entity_poly.entity_id
_entity_poly.type
_entity_poly.pdbx_seq_one_letter_code
_entity_poly.pdbx_strand_id
1 'polypeptide(L)'
;DRVTIDYEQDNSTQALMYLGWLASRLQWHPVAYKQEEGDYKIKRIQFAGADGRVVEAELAAIPTANTGEVPGDLIALRLNSTNKKADCGTVLCSEAGGCMRMETHGGAQTDRFNQVSPLFDQETEQLLGQHLQSWGRDVLYEESLAVTAQLLKLAN
;
A
#
# COMPACT_ATOMS: atom_id res chain seq x y z
N ASP A 1 10.91 -4.52 -9.76
CA ASP A 1 9.58 -4.98 -9.28
C ASP A 1 8.70 -3.78 -8.95
N ARG A 2 7.38 -3.96 -8.88
CA ARG A 2 6.41 -2.86 -8.73
C ARG A 2 5.35 -3.14 -7.67
N VAL A 3 5.04 -2.12 -6.88
CA VAL A 3 3.96 -2.09 -5.90
C VAL A 3 3.04 -0.92 -6.25
N THR A 4 1.74 -1.14 -6.36
CA THR A 4 0.76 -0.06 -6.52
C THR A 4 -0.24 -0.16 -5.39
N ILE A 5 -0.52 0.96 -4.74
CA ILE A 5 -1.50 1.07 -3.66
C ILE A 5 -2.47 2.19 -4.01
N ASP A 6 -3.74 1.83 -4.13
CA ASP A 6 -4.84 2.77 -4.22
C ASP A 6 -5.42 2.97 -2.82
N TYR A 7 -5.65 4.22 -2.46
CA TYR A 7 -6.30 4.61 -1.21
C TYR A 7 -7.29 5.74 -1.47
N GLU A 8 -8.27 5.89 -0.60
CA GLU A 8 -9.21 7.00 -0.69
C GLU A 8 -8.48 8.35 -0.61
N GLN A 9 -8.95 9.33 -1.37
CA GLN A 9 -8.33 10.64 -1.40
C GLN A 9 -8.30 11.30 0.00
N ASP A 10 -7.36 12.23 0.18
CA ASP A 10 -7.15 13.11 1.35
C ASP A 10 -6.22 12.58 2.46
N ASN A 11 -6.30 11.30 2.86
CA ASN A 11 -5.44 10.77 3.92
C ASN A 11 -4.59 9.59 3.44
N SER A 12 -3.30 9.84 3.19
CA SER A 12 -2.37 8.78 2.74
C SER A 12 -1.72 7.98 3.87
N THR A 13 -2.13 8.17 5.13
CA THR A 13 -1.43 7.60 6.29
C THR A 13 -1.44 6.08 6.26
N GLN A 14 -2.60 5.47 6.02
CA GLN A 14 -2.72 4.01 5.98
C GLN A 14 -1.88 3.41 4.83
N ALA A 15 -1.94 4.01 3.64
CA ALA A 15 -1.14 3.59 2.48
C ALA A 15 0.38 3.69 2.74
N LEU A 16 0.83 4.78 3.36
CA LEU A 16 2.24 4.98 3.72
C LEU A 16 2.71 4.02 4.81
N MET A 17 1.87 3.74 5.81
CA MET A 17 2.17 2.76 6.85
C MET A 17 2.21 1.34 6.29
N TYR A 18 1.29 0.98 5.41
CA TYR A 18 1.28 -0.32 4.75
C TYR A 18 2.51 -0.52 3.86
N LEU A 19 2.89 0.51 3.09
CA LEU A 19 4.12 0.47 2.30
C LEU A 19 5.37 0.38 3.20
N GLY A 20 5.42 1.11 4.30
CA GLY A 20 6.49 1.03 5.29
C GLY A 20 6.61 -0.36 5.90
N TRP A 21 5.48 -0.98 6.26
CA TRP A 21 5.42 -2.36 6.70
C TRP A 21 5.97 -3.31 5.64
N LEU A 22 5.46 -3.27 4.41
CA LEU A 22 5.91 -4.15 3.32
C LEU A 22 7.43 -4.02 3.09
N ALA A 23 7.92 -2.78 3.02
CA ALA A 23 9.33 -2.48 2.83
C ALA A 23 10.19 -3.00 4.00
N SER A 24 9.74 -2.86 5.25
CA SER A 24 10.46 -3.39 6.42
C SER A 24 10.61 -4.91 6.35
N ARG A 25 9.56 -5.64 5.96
CA ARG A 25 9.56 -7.11 5.85
C ARG A 25 10.48 -7.62 4.75
N LEU A 26 10.67 -6.83 3.69
CA LEU A 26 11.46 -7.17 2.52
C LEU A 26 12.85 -6.51 2.51
N GLN A 27 13.21 -5.82 3.60
CA GLN A 27 14.49 -5.12 3.78
C GLN A 27 14.76 -4.08 2.67
N TRP A 28 13.70 -3.39 2.27
CA TRP A 28 13.76 -2.32 1.27
C TRP A 28 14.08 -0.98 1.93
N HIS A 29 14.96 -0.22 1.31
CA HIS A 29 15.37 1.10 1.80
C HIS A 29 14.90 2.17 0.81
N PRO A 30 14.14 3.19 1.25
CA PRO A 30 13.66 4.23 0.36
C PRO A 30 14.84 5.08 -0.13
N VAL A 31 14.89 5.35 -1.43
CA VAL A 31 15.99 6.09 -2.07
C VAL A 31 15.52 7.31 -2.86
N ALA A 32 14.26 7.35 -3.29
CA ALA A 32 13.69 8.51 -3.94
C ALA A 32 12.20 8.65 -3.64
N TYR A 33 11.72 9.88 -3.63
CA TYR A 33 10.31 10.23 -3.51
C TYR A 33 9.99 11.34 -4.51
N LYS A 34 8.88 11.20 -5.22
CA LYS A 34 8.33 12.25 -6.08
C LYS A 34 6.82 12.26 -5.94
N GLN A 35 6.26 13.44 -5.74
CA GLN A 35 4.82 13.65 -5.81
C GLN A 35 4.46 14.30 -7.15
N GLU A 36 3.41 13.81 -7.76
CA GLU A 36 2.87 14.31 -9.02
C GLU A 36 1.58 15.07 -8.74
N GLU A 37 1.42 16.18 -9.46
CA GLU A 37 0.17 16.94 -9.49
C GLU A 37 -0.87 16.23 -10.35
N GLY A 38 -2.13 16.62 -10.19
CA GLY A 38 -3.28 16.04 -10.88
C GLY A 38 -4.25 15.34 -9.93
N ASP A 39 -5.32 14.80 -10.52
CA ASP A 39 -6.50 14.34 -9.78
C ASP A 39 -6.18 13.22 -8.76
N TYR A 40 -5.19 12.37 -9.09
CA TYR A 40 -4.81 11.23 -8.25
C TYR A 40 -3.65 11.49 -7.28
N LYS A 41 -3.07 12.70 -7.26
CA LYS A 41 -1.98 13.12 -6.36
C LYS A 41 -0.91 12.03 -6.17
N ILE A 42 -0.42 11.45 -7.27
CA ILE A 42 0.37 10.21 -7.28
C ILE A 42 1.68 10.42 -6.53
N LYS A 43 2.02 9.52 -5.61
CA LYS A 43 3.32 9.47 -4.95
C LYS A 43 4.13 8.32 -5.55
N ARG A 44 5.22 8.64 -6.24
CA ARG A 44 6.18 7.68 -6.78
C ARG A 44 7.37 7.57 -5.83
N ILE A 45 7.56 6.38 -5.28
CA ILE A 45 8.66 6.06 -4.37
C ILE A 45 9.55 5.00 -5.01
N GLN A 46 10.86 5.13 -4.88
CA GLN A 46 11.81 4.08 -5.25
C GLN A 46 12.49 3.55 -4.01
N PHE A 47 12.67 2.22 -3.99
CA PHE A 47 13.44 1.53 -2.96
C PHE A 47 14.61 0.77 -3.57
N ALA A 48 15.69 0.68 -2.81
CA ALA A 48 16.74 -0.31 -3.02
C ALA A 48 16.43 -1.56 -2.18
N GLY A 49 16.29 -2.71 -2.85
CA GLY A 49 16.15 -4.01 -2.21
C GLY A 49 17.48 -4.55 -1.68
N ALA A 50 17.41 -5.64 -0.91
CA ALA A 50 18.57 -6.25 -0.25
C ALA A 50 19.72 -6.64 -1.21
N ASP A 51 19.41 -6.90 -2.49
CA ASP A 51 20.38 -7.26 -3.53
C ASP A 51 20.64 -6.13 -4.53
N GLY A 52 20.27 -4.90 -4.19
CA GLY A 52 20.45 -3.72 -5.04
C GLY A 52 19.41 -3.59 -6.16
N ARG A 53 18.42 -4.49 -6.25
CA ARG A 53 17.30 -4.33 -7.17
C ARG A 53 16.48 -3.09 -6.83
N VAL A 54 16.07 -2.35 -7.86
CA VAL A 54 15.16 -1.22 -7.70
C VAL A 54 13.71 -1.72 -7.67
N VAL A 55 12.99 -1.28 -6.65
CA VAL A 55 11.54 -1.50 -6.52
C VAL A 55 10.83 -0.16 -6.64
N GLU A 56 9.85 -0.08 -7.53
CA GLU A 56 9.03 1.12 -7.73
C GLU A 56 7.71 0.94 -6.99
N ALA A 57 7.35 1.92 -6.16
CA ALA A 57 6.05 1.99 -5.51
C ALA A 57 5.27 3.21 -6.02
N GLU A 58 3.98 3.00 -6.29
CA GLU A 58 3.06 4.06 -6.67
C GLU A 58 1.89 4.09 -5.67
N LEU A 59 1.67 5.23 -5.01
CA LEU A 59 0.49 5.47 -4.17
C LEU A 59 -0.45 6.44 -4.88
N ALA A 60 -1.66 6.00 -5.23
CA ALA A 60 -2.65 6.82 -5.91
C ALA A 60 -3.82 7.17 -4.97
N ALA A 61 -4.10 8.47 -4.85
CA ALA A 61 -5.22 9.00 -4.07
C ALA A 61 -6.48 8.99 -4.94
N ILE A 62 -7.40 8.06 -4.72
CA ILE A 62 -8.55 7.85 -5.58
C ILE A 62 -9.72 8.70 -5.08
N PRO A 63 -10.25 9.63 -5.89
CA PRO A 63 -11.48 10.33 -5.55
C PRO A 63 -12.63 9.31 -5.51
N THR A 64 -13.25 9.14 -4.34
CA THR A 64 -14.42 8.29 -4.16
C THR A 64 -15.66 9.15 -4.00
N ALA A 65 -16.81 8.68 -4.49
CA ALA A 65 -18.07 9.41 -4.36
C ALA A 65 -18.61 9.38 -2.91
N ASN A 66 -18.29 8.31 -2.17
CA ASN A 66 -18.51 8.16 -0.75
C ASN A 66 -17.17 7.79 -0.12
N THR A 67 -16.72 8.58 0.85
CA THR A 67 -15.62 8.19 1.74
C THR A 67 -16.10 7.04 2.62
N GLY A 68 -15.25 6.02 2.80
CA GLY A 68 -15.50 4.93 3.73
C GLY A 68 -15.64 5.43 5.17
N GLU A 69 -15.81 4.48 6.10
CA GLU A 69 -15.94 4.81 7.52
C GLU A 69 -14.67 5.49 8.07
N VAL A 70 -13.50 5.13 7.52
CA VAL A 70 -12.22 5.71 7.90
C VAL A 70 -11.61 6.45 6.70
N PRO A 71 -11.35 7.78 6.81
CA PRO A 71 -10.76 8.53 5.72
C PRO A 71 -9.39 8.01 5.33
N GLY A 72 -9.21 7.74 4.03
CA GLY A 72 -7.94 7.28 3.48
C GLY A 72 -7.79 5.77 3.42
N ASP A 73 -8.90 5.04 3.48
CA ASP A 73 -8.89 3.59 3.47
C ASP A 73 -8.24 3.00 2.20
N LEU A 74 -7.57 1.86 2.36
CA LEU A 74 -6.99 1.10 1.27
C LEU A 74 -8.08 0.52 0.36
N ILE A 75 -8.00 0.85 -0.92
CA ILE A 75 -8.93 0.38 -1.95
C ILE A 75 -8.36 -0.88 -2.62
N ALA A 76 -7.08 -0.82 -3.01
CA ALA A 76 -6.43 -1.92 -3.71
C ALA A 76 -4.91 -1.92 -3.52
N LEU A 77 -4.34 -3.11 -3.54
CA LEU A 77 -2.91 -3.38 -3.60
C LEU A 77 -2.62 -4.24 -4.82
N ARG A 78 -1.60 -3.87 -5.59
CA ARG A 78 -1.06 -4.71 -6.65
C ARG A 78 0.42 -4.91 -6.47
N LEU A 79 0.83 -6.17 -6.51
CA LEU A 79 2.22 -6.60 -6.53
C LEU A 79 2.50 -7.19 -7.91
N ASN A 80 3.54 -6.71 -8.58
CA ASN A 80 3.90 -7.24 -9.90
C ASN A 80 5.41 -7.21 -10.12
N SER A 81 5.91 -8.08 -11.01
CA SER A 81 7.31 -8.08 -11.39
C SER A 81 7.54 -7.29 -12.68
N THR A 82 8.72 -6.72 -12.79
CA THR A 82 9.22 -6.17 -14.07
C THR A 82 9.55 -7.29 -15.06
N ASN A 83 9.72 -8.53 -14.60
CA ASN A 83 9.82 -9.70 -15.46
C ASN A 83 8.42 -10.14 -15.93
N LYS A 84 8.06 -9.78 -17.17
CA LYS A 84 6.77 -10.12 -17.79
C LYS A 84 6.51 -11.64 -17.93
N LYS A 85 7.53 -12.49 -17.74
CA LYS A 85 7.38 -13.96 -17.75
C LYS A 85 7.14 -14.54 -16.36
N ALA A 86 7.23 -13.74 -15.31
CA ALA A 86 6.94 -14.19 -13.96
C ALA A 86 5.43 -14.12 -13.72
N ASP A 87 4.78 -15.28 -13.60
CA ASP A 87 3.36 -15.43 -13.25
C ASP A 87 3.12 -15.13 -11.76
N CYS A 88 3.35 -13.88 -11.38
CA CYS A 88 3.38 -13.44 -9.98
C CYS A 88 2.55 -12.19 -9.69
N GLY A 89 1.86 -11.66 -10.71
CA GLY A 89 0.96 -10.54 -10.55
C GLY A 89 -0.15 -10.89 -9.57
N THR A 90 -0.28 -10.13 -8.49
CA THR A 90 -1.31 -10.34 -7.47
C THR A 90 -2.00 -9.02 -7.17
N VAL A 91 -3.32 -9.02 -7.20
CA VAL A 91 -4.15 -7.89 -6.82
C VAL A 91 -5.01 -8.29 -5.62
N LEU A 92 -4.95 -7.49 -4.57
CA LEU A 92 -5.83 -7.57 -3.40
C LEU A 92 -6.71 -6.31 -3.40
N CYS A 93 -8.02 -6.45 -3.27
CA CYS A 93 -8.91 -5.28 -3.21
C CYS A 93 -10.02 -5.50 -2.18
N SER A 94 -10.39 -4.41 -1.50
CA SER A 94 -11.45 -4.39 -0.48
C SER A 94 -12.84 -4.45 -1.11
N GLU A 95 -13.01 -3.87 -2.29
CA GLU A 95 -14.29 -3.82 -3.00
C GLU A 95 -14.14 -4.11 -4.49
N ALA A 96 -15.25 -4.53 -5.12
CA ALA A 96 -15.31 -4.83 -6.55
C ALA A 96 -14.85 -3.64 -7.42
N GLY A 97 -15.16 -2.40 -7.00
CA GLY A 97 -14.72 -1.19 -7.69
C GLY A 97 -13.19 -1.04 -7.73
N GLY A 98 -12.52 -1.35 -6.62
CA GLY A 98 -11.06 -1.38 -6.54
C GLY A 98 -10.44 -2.42 -7.47
N CYS A 99 -11.02 -3.63 -7.50
CA CYS A 99 -10.55 -4.68 -8.40
C CYS A 99 -10.70 -4.31 -9.88
N MET A 100 -11.87 -3.81 -10.29
CA MET A 100 -12.11 -3.38 -11.68
C MET A 100 -11.18 -2.25 -12.14
N ARG A 101 -10.85 -1.30 -11.25
CA ARG A 101 -9.89 -0.23 -11.55
C ARG A 101 -8.50 -0.79 -11.86
N MET A 102 -8.06 -1.78 -11.08
CA MET A 102 -6.75 -2.42 -11.25
C MET A 102 -6.70 -3.37 -12.45
N GLU A 103 -7.85 -3.92 -12.86
CA GLU A 103 -8.00 -4.69 -14.09
C GLU A 103 -7.82 -3.82 -15.35
N THR A 104 -8.36 -2.60 -15.32
CA THR A 104 -8.43 -1.72 -16.50
C THR A 104 -7.08 -1.08 -16.87
N HIS A 105 -6.09 -1.07 -15.96
CA HIS A 105 -4.72 -0.57 -16.22
C HIS A 105 -3.84 -1.51 -17.09
N GLY A 106 -4.45 -2.35 -17.94
CA GLY A 106 -3.82 -2.93 -19.13
C GLY A 106 -2.82 -4.07 -18.92
N GLY A 107 -2.77 -4.67 -17.72
CA GLY A 107 -1.90 -5.83 -17.43
C GLY A 107 -2.62 -7.11 -17.01
N ALA A 108 -3.95 -7.09 -16.94
CA ALA A 108 -4.77 -8.06 -16.21
C ALA A 108 -4.96 -9.44 -16.86
N GLN A 109 -4.14 -9.84 -17.83
CA GLN A 109 -4.28 -11.16 -18.46
C GLN A 109 -3.66 -12.31 -17.62
N THR A 110 -2.78 -12.02 -16.65
CA THR A 110 -2.13 -13.04 -15.79
C THR A 110 -2.13 -12.70 -14.29
N ASP A 111 -2.83 -11.65 -13.86
CA ASP A 111 -2.85 -11.26 -12.44
C ASP A 111 -3.87 -12.11 -11.66
N ARG A 112 -3.49 -12.59 -10.47
CA ARG A 112 -4.39 -13.26 -9.53
C ARG A 112 -5.13 -12.22 -8.70
N PHE A 113 -6.44 -12.14 -8.87
CA PHE A 113 -7.31 -11.24 -8.11
C PHE A 113 -7.86 -11.94 -6.88
N ASN A 114 -7.71 -11.31 -5.72
CA ASN A 114 -8.29 -11.77 -4.48
C ASN A 114 -9.08 -10.61 -3.86
N GLN A 115 -10.38 -10.82 -3.64
CA GLN A 115 -11.17 -9.90 -2.86
C GLN A 115 -10.88 -10.16 -1.38
N VAL A 116 -10.51 -9.10 -0.66
CA VAL A 116 -10.30 -9.15 0.78
C VAL A 116 -11.62 -8.76 1.43
N SER A 117 -12.25 -9.71 2.11
CA SER A 117 -13.43 -9.46 2.94
C SER A 117 -13.02 -9.43 4.41
N PRO A 118 -13.61 -8.56 5.23
CA PRO A 118 -13.36 -8.55 6.66
C PRO A 118 -13.70 -9.92 7.27
N LEU A 119 -12.85 -10.39 8.18
CA LEU A 119 -13.01 -11.71 8.82
C LEU A 119 -14.11 -11.73 9.89
N PHE A 120 -14.52 -10.56 10.40
CA PHE A 120 -15.51 -10.40 11.47
C PHE A 120 -16.23 -9.06 11.37
N ASP A 121 -17.43 -8.95 11.96
CA ASP A 121 -18.13 -7.69 12.28
C ASP A 121 -17.42 -6.89 13.40
N GLN A 122 -16.09 -6.93 13.47
CA GLN A 122 -15.32 -6.22 14.49
C GLN A 122 -14.74 -4.94 13.90
N GLU A 123 -15.24 -3.82 14.40
CA GLU A 123 -14.76 -2.47 14.12
C GLU A 123 -13.25 -2.34 14.36
N THR A 124 -12.56 -1.59 13.51
CA THR A 124 -11.10 -1.40 13.56
C THR A 124 -10.64 -0.89 14.92
N GLU A 125 -11.44 -0.04 15.57
CA GLU A 125 -11.20 0.52 16.90
C GLU A 125 -11.18 -0.55 18.00
N GLN A 126 -12.00 -1.60 17.88
CA GLN A 126 -12.01 -2.69 18.85
C GLN A 126 -10.73 -3.52 18.75
N LEU A 127 -10.30 -3.83 17.53
CA LEU A 127 -9.05 -4.56 17.28
C LEU A 127 -7.84 -3.75 17.77
N LEU A 128 -7.81 -2.45 17.48
CA LEU A 128 -6.78 -1.55 17.98
C LEU A 128 -6.80 -1.48 19.52
N GLY A 129 -7.98 -1.39 20.13
CA GLY A 129 -8.15 -1.38 21.58
C GLY A 129 -7.59 -2.65 22.24
N GLN A 130 -7.85 -3.83 21.65
CA GLN A 130 -7.27 -5.10 22.12
C GLN A 130 -5.75 -5.11 21.98
N HIS A 131 -5.22 -4.58 20.87
CA HIS A 131 -3.78 -4.51 20.64
C HIS A 131 -3.08 -3.58 21.64
N LEU A 132 -3.68 -2.43 21.95
CA LEU A 132 -3.19 -1.47 22.94
C LEU A 132 -3.23 -2.00 24.38
N GLN A 133 -4.07 -3.01 24.66
CA GLN A 133 -4.09 -3.68 25.96
C GLN A 133 -2.91 -4.65 26.15
N SER A 134 -2.14 -4.96 25.09
CA SER A 134 -0.95 -5.79 25.20
C SER A 134 0.19 -5.03 25.88
N TRP A 135 0.82 -5.66 26.87
CA TRP A 135 1.96 -5.10 27.57
C TRP A 135 3.22 -5.51 26.82
N GLY A 136 3.67 -4.67 25.89
CA GLY A 136 4.83 -4.98 25.07
C GLY A 136 5.13 -3.90 24.04
N ARG A 137 6.33 -3.98 23.46
CA ARG A 137 6.67 -3.18 22.28
C ARG A 137 6.10 -3.87 21.06
N ASP A 138 5.39 -3.12 20.22
CA ASP A 138 5.03 -3.59 18.90
C ASP A 138 6.21 -3.37 17.95
N VAL A 139 7.07 -4.37 17.87
CA VAL A 139 8.26 -4.34 17.01
C VAL A 139 7.88 -4.17 15.54
N LEU A 140 6.76 -4.77 15.09
CA LEU A 140 6.34 -4.65 13.70
C LEU A 140 5.90 -3.23 13.38
N TYR A 141 5.13 -2.61 14.28
CA TYR A 141 4.75 -1.20 14.13
C TYR A 141 5.97 -0.28 14.16
N GLU A 142 6.91 -0.50 15.10
CA GLU A 142 8.14 0.29 15.20
C GLU A 142 9.01 0.17 13.93
N GLU A 143 9.21 -1.03 13.40
CA GLU A 143 9.96 -1.28 12.16
C GLU A 143 9.28 -0.61 10.95
N SER A 144 7.96 -0.75 10.85
CA SER A 144 7.16 -0.15 9.78
C SER A 144 7.25 1.38 9.84
N LEU A 145 7.07 1.96 11.02
CA LEU A 145 7.12 3.40 11.24
C LEU A 145 8.53 3.95 10.98
N ALA A 146 9.59 3.21 11.32
CA ALA A 146 10.96 3.62 11.03
C ALA A 146 11.20 3.77 9.52
N VAL A 147 10.70 2.84 8.69
CA VAL A 147 10.80 2.95 7.22
C VAL A 147 9.91 4.07 6.69
N THR A 148 8.67 4.19 7.17
CA THR A 148 7.78 5.30 6.79
C THR A 148 8.39 6.67 7.12
N ALA A 149 9.05 6.80 8.26
CA ALA A 149 9.75 8.03 8.65
C ALA A 149 10.93 8.35 7.71
N GLN A 150 11.69 7.33 7.25
CA GLN A 150 12.73 7.53 6.23
C GLN A 150 12.14 8.01 4.91
N LEU A 151 11.02 7.42 4.48
CA LEU A 151 10.31 7.80 3.26
C LEU A 151 9.83 9.25 3.34
N LEU A 152 9.20 9.65 4.44
CA LEU A 152 8.71 11.02 4.66
C LEU A 152 9.84 12.06 4.70
N LYS A 153 11.05 11.68 5.15
CA LYS A 153 12.22 12.57 5.07
C LYS A 153 12.65 12.86 3.63
N LEU A 154 12.44 11.93 2.70
CA LEU A 154 12.73 12.14 1.27
C LEU A 154 11.67 13.00 0.57
N ALA A 155 10.49 13.13 1.17
CA ALA A 155 9.41 13.94 0.63
C ALA A 155 9.55 15.44 0.93
N ASN A 156 10.46 15.81 1.86
CA ASN A 156 10.71 17.17 2.33
C ASN A 156 12.00 17.76 1.75
#